data_AF-A0A9W4IPD1-F1
#
_entry.id   AF-A0A9W4IPD1-F1
#
_cell.length_a   1.000
_cell.length_b   1.000
_cell.length_c   1.000
_cell.angle_alpha   90.00
_cell.angle_beta   90.00
_cell.angle_gamma   90.00
#
_symmetry.space_group_name_H-M   'P 1'
#
loop_
_entity.id
_entity.type
_entity.pdbx_description
1 polymer ?
#
loop_
_entity_poly.entity_id
_entity_poly.type
_entity_poly.pdbx_seq_one_letter_code
_entity_poly.pdbx_strand_id
1 'polypeptide(L)'
;MNIPFASVGSLYIKKDLPPQSQGRLYSPDTPDDDRDSETYCIGPIPDYMFWYGERKKLDLDRGPWSEPRQYLHAIANKEIKWTEKFGKPLECDFPYNTVFPGVNSHQDYLELFKKYLAIAPYLLPKDPGDILNRPTLRHPGLTPSNVFVCPDTFDITCIIDWQHTVVTPLLLAAVYPRLFENPSPEPPTGLVPPKYPDGYDTMSPSDKAQIDELIRRKSLLYLYRVFNGGLNKVHLKALQDPLILSRQHLVDFAG
;
A
#
# COMPACT_ATOMS: atom_id res chain seq x y z
N MET A 1 -11.17 -7.16 13.10
CA MET A 1 -10.77 -8.50 12.62
C MET A 1 -9.34 -8.43 12.13
N ASN A 2 -8.50 -9.38 12.51
CA ASN A 2 -7.09 -9.37 12.15
C ASN A 2 -6.68 -10.79 11.74
N ILE A 3 -6.41 -10.99 10.46
CA ILE A 3 -6.02 -12.29 9.91
C ILE A 3 -4.49 -12.41 10.04
N PRO A 4 -3.96 -13.44 10.73
CA PRO A 4 -2.52 -13.56 11.00
C PRO A 4 -1.78 -14.17 9.81
N PHE A 5 -1.72 -13.46 8.68
CA PHE A 5 -1.01 -13.94 7.49
C PHE A 5 0.48 -14.22 7.79
N ALA A 6 1.03 -15.28 7.21
CA ALA A 6 2.43 -15.69 7.43
C ALA A 6 3.44 -15.14 6.42
N SER A 7 2.97 -14.61 5.29
CA SER A 7 3.85 -14.26 4.18
C SER A 7 3.41 -12.99 3.46
N VAL A 8 4.38 -12.29 2.91
CA VAL A 8 4.20 -11.15 1.99
C VAL A 8 4.04 -11.71 0.57
N GLY A 9 3.05 -11.22 -0.16
CA GLY A 9 2.68 -11.75 -1.47
C GLY A 9 1.21 -11.52 -1.79
N SER A 10 0.66 -12.23 -2.77
CA SER A 10 -0.77 -12.16 -3.10
C SER A 10 -1.50 -13.45 -2.72
N LEU A 11 -2.82 -13.39 -2.52
CA LEU A 11 -3.63 -14.56 -2.20
C LEU A 11 -3.93 -15.37 -3.47
N TYR A 12 -3.75 -16.68 -3.42
CA TYR A 12 -4.04 -17.60 -4.51
C TYR A 12 -4.79 -18.84 -4.03
N ILE A 13 -5.53 -19.47 -4.94
CA ILE A 13 -5.99 -20.83 -4.76
C ILE A 13 -4.80 -21.75 -5.02
N LYS A 14 -4.50 -22.65 -4.08
CA LYS A 14 -3.32 -23.54 -4.12
C LYS A 14 -3.20 -24.34 -5.42
N LYS A 15 -4.32 -24.82 -5.94
CA LYS A 15 -4.34 -25.64 -7.18
C LYS A 15 -3.83 -24.89 -8.42
N ASP A 16 -3.87 -23.56 -8.40
CA ASP A 16 -3.48 -22.71 -9.54
C ASP A 16 -1.98 -22.32 -9.48
N LEU A 17 -1.27 -22.70 -8.40
CA LEU A 17 0.16 -22.44 -8.22
C LEU A 17 0.95 -23.73 -8.02
N PRO A 18 2.18 -23.82 -8.58
CA PRO A 18 3.03 -24.96 -8.32
C PRO A 18 3.53 -24.92 -6.85
N PRO A 19 3.79 -26.08 -6.21
CA PRO A 19 4.09 -26.14 -4.77
C PRO A 19 5.25 -25.25 -4.30
N GLN A 20 6.28 -25.06 -5.12
CA GLN A 20 7.43 -24.21 -4.82
C GLN A 20 7.10 -22.72 -4.74
N SER A 21 5.96 -22.29 -5.28
CA SER A 21 5.49 -20.90 -5.25
C SER A 21 4.40 -20.67 -4.19
N GLN A 22 4.11 -21.68 -3.37
CA GLN A 22 3.09 -21.61 -2.32
C GLN A 22 3.73 -21.31 -0.96
N GLY A 23 3.50 -20.11 -0.47
CA GLY A 23 3.82 -19.66 0.87
C GLY A 23 2.71 -20.00 1.86
N ARG A 24 3.03 -19.96 3.16
CA ARG A 24 2.07 -20.24 4.22
C ARG A 24 0.99 -19.16 4.24
N LEU A 25 -0.27 -19.59 4.38
CA LEU A 25 -1.39 -18.67 4.53
C LEU A 25 -1.33 -17.98 5.89
N TYR A 26 -1.31 -18.77 6.98
CA TYR A 26 -1.30 -18.27 8.35
C TYR A 26 0.03 -18.50 9.06
N SER A 27 0.28 -17.64 10.05
CA SER A 27 1.39 -17.78 11.00
C SER A 27 1.33 -19.13 11.72
N PRO A 28 2.48 -19.69 12.15
CA PRO A 28 2.50 -20.89 12.98
C PRO A 28 1.52 -20.77 14.15
N ASP A 29 0.93 -21.89 14.54
CA ASP A 29 0.00 -22.00 15.68
C ASP A 29 -1.32 -21.22 15.54
N THR A 30 -1.63 -20.70 14.34
CA THR A 30 -2.96 -20.15 14.03
C THR A 30 -3.96 -21.28 13.81
N PRO A 31 -5.11 -21.32 14.54
CA PRO A 31 -6.20 -22.25 14.24
C PRO A 31 -6.75 -22.03 12.83
N ASP A 32 -6.98 -23.12 12.09
CA ASP A 32 -7.54 -23.12 10.74
C ASP A 32 -8.79 -24.02 10.72
N ASP A 33 -9.81 -23.61 11.48
CA ASP A 33 -11.03 -24.39 11.69
C ASP A 33 -11.78 -24.64 10.37
N ASP A 34 -11.77 -23.66 9.48
CA ASP A 34 -12.41 -23.70 8.16
C ASP A 34 -11.54 -24.38 7.08
N ARG A 35 -10.31 -24.78 7.41
CA ARG A 35 -9.33 -25.38 6.49
C ARG A 35 -9.03 -24.51 5.27
N ASP A 36 -9.04 -23.20 5.46
CA ASP A 36 -8.71 -22.23 4.42
C ASP A 36 -7.30 -22.48 3.88
N SER A 37 -6.37 -22.92 4.72
CA SER A 37 -5.00 -23.22 4.28
C SER A 37 -4.90 -24.47 3.40
N GLU A 38 -5.91 -25.32 3.32
CA GLU A 38 -5.97 -26.42 2.33
C GLU A 38 -6.31 -25.89 0.93
N THR A 39 -7.05 -24.79 0.86
CA THR A 39 -7.55 -24.20 -0.40
C THR A 39 -6.70 -23.03 -0.88
N TYR A 40 -6.22 -22.20 0.04
CA TYR A 40 -5.54 -20.94 -0.24
C TYR A 40 -4.10 -20.93 0.22
N CYS A 41 -3.28 -20.11 -0.44
CA CYS A 41 -1.89 -19.84 -0.07
C CYS A 41 -1.52 -18.40 -0.42
N ILE A 42 -0.39 -17.94 0.13
CA ILE A 42 0.24 -16.71 -0.33
C ILE A 42 1.23 -17.08 -1.43
N GLY A 43 1.09 -16.46 -2.60
CA GLY A 43 1.93 -16.69 -3.76
C GLY A 43 2.65 -15.43 -4.23
N PRO A 44 3.28 -15.50 -5.42
CA PRO A 44 4.03 -14.39 -5.99
C PRO A 44 3.14 -13.17 -6.27
N ILE A 45 3.70 -11.96 -6.19
CA ILE A 45 2.97 -10.74 -6.54
C ILE A 45 2.77 -10.67 -8.07
N PRO A 46 1.52 -10.58 -8.56
CA PRO A 46 1.22 -10.44 -9.99
C PRO A 46 1.22 -8.97 -10.45
N ASP A 47 1.57 -8.04 -9.57
CA ASP A 47 1.52 -6.60 -9.81
C ASP A 47 2.39 -6.16 -11.00
N TYR A 48 1.95 -5.09 -11.68
CA TYR A 48 2.63 -4.52 -12.84
C TYR A 48 4.10 -4.22 -12.55
N MET A 49 4.45 -3.86 -11.32
CA MET A 49 5.82 -3.57 -10.92
C MET A 49 6.77 -4.76 -11.22
N PHE A 50 6.30 -6.01 -11.14
CA PHE A 50 7.12 -7.21 -11.40
C PHE A 50 6.99 -7.78 -12.82
N TRP A 51 5.96 -7.38 -13.57
CA TRP A 51 5.57 -8.04 -14.83
C TRP A 51 5.52 -7.10 -16.04
N TYR A 52 5.54 -5.78 -15.85
CA TYR A 52 5.41 -4.84 -16.96
C TYR A 52 6.65 -4.82 -17.88
N GLY A 53 6.41 -4.73 -19.19
CA GLY A 53 7.44 -4.55 -20.20
C GLY A 53 8.47 -5.69 -20.25
N GLU A 54 9.75 -5.33 -20.16
CA GLU A 54 10.87 -6.28 -20.22
C GLU A 54 11.05 -7.08 -18.92
N ARG A 55 10.42 -6.68 -17.80
CA ARG A 55 10.53 -7.38 -16.50
C ARG A 55 9.94 -8.79 -16.54
N LYS A 56 8.92 -9.04 -17.36
CA LYS A 56 8.39 -10.41 -17.59
C LYS A 56 9.40 -11.37 -18.21
N LYS A 57 10.43 -10.86 -18.90
CA LYS A 57 11.48 -11.67 -19.54
C LYS A 57 12.66 -11.97 -18.61
N LEU A 58 12.62 -11.45 -17.38
CA LEU A 58 13.65 -11.64 -16.36
C LEU A 58 13.22 -12.73 -15.38
N ASP A 59 14.22 -13.50 -14.95
CA ASP A 59 14.07 -14.37 -13.79
C ASP A 59 14.22 -13.52 -12.51
N LEU A 60 13.07 -13.15 -11.96
CA LEU A 60 12.92 -12.26 -10.81
C LEU A 60 12.33 -13.04 -9.64
N ASP A 61 12.83 -12.74 -8.45
CA ASP A 61 12.15 -13.12 -7.22
C ASP A 61 10.87 -12.29 -7.10
N ARG A 62 9.72 -12.95 -7.17
CA ARG A 62 8.39 -12.35 -7.11
C ARG A 62 7.65 -12.76 -5.84
N GLY A 63 8.35 -13.41 -4.91
CA GLY A 63 7.77 -14.00 -3.71
C GLY A 63 7.18 -15.38 -3.97
N PRO A 64 6.43 -15.92 -3.00
CA PRO A 64 6.08 -15.30 -1.71
C PRO A 64 7.27 -15.20 -0.74
N TRP A 65 7.21 -14.28 0.23
CA TRP A 65 8.27 -14.08 1.22
C TRP A 65 7.76 -14.31 2.63
N SER A 66 8.46 -15.14 3.40
CA SER A 66 8.16 -15.34 4.83
C SER A 66 8.71 -14.20 5.69
N GLU A 67 9.82 -13.59 5.27
CA GLU A 67 10.43 -12.46 5.95
C GLU A 67 10.12 -11.15 5.18
N PRO A 68 9.47 -10.16 5.83
CA PRO A 68 9.19 -8.83 5.26
C PRO A 68 10.35 -8.15 4.54
N ARG A 69 11.58 -8.38 4.98
CA ARG A 69 12.79 -7.76 4.40
C ARG A 69 13.15 -8.37 3.04
N GLN A 70 12.83 -9.64 2.81
CA GLN A 70 13.08 -10.27 1.51
C GLN A 70 12.28 -9.56 0.40
N TYR A 71 11.06 -9.11 0.71
CA TYR A 71 10.27 -8.27 -0.19
C TYR A 71 10.98 -6.95 -0.53
N LEU A 72 11.53 -6.25 0.46
CA LEU A 72 12.30 -5.01 0.22
C LEU A 72 13.51 -5.26 -0.68
N HIS A 73 14.26 -6.33 -0.42
CA HIS A 73 15.39 -6.73 -1.26
C HIS A 73 14.95 -7.10 -2.68
N ALA A 74 13.83 -7.80 -2.84
CA ALA A 74 13.31 -8.22 -4.14
C ALA A 74 12.91 -7.02 -5.01
N ILE A 75 12.34 -5.96 -4.42
CA ILE A 75 12.03 -4.71 -5.14
C ILE A 75 13.29 -4.11 -5.76
N ALA A 76 14.35 -3.92 -4.98
CA ALA A 76 15.59 -3.33 -5.48
C ALA A 76 16.33 -4.26 -6.45
N ASN A 77 16.43 -5.56 -6.13
CA ASN A 77 17.14 -6.53 -6.97
C ASN A 77 16.47 -6.70 -8.33
N LYS A 78 15.14 -6.58 -8.39
CA LYS A 78 14.40 -6.55 -9.66
C LYS A 78 14.87 -5.40 -10.55
N GLU A 79 14.93 -4.20 -9.99
CA GLU A 79 15.31 -3.01 -10.75
C GLU A 79 16.78 -3.03 -11.14
N ILE A 80 17.67 -3.47 -10.26
CA ILE A 80 19.09 -3.69 -10.59
C ILE A 80 19.22 -4.63 -11.81
N LYS A 81 18.59 -5.81 -11.76
CA LYS A 81 18.62 -6.77 -12.87
C LYS A 81 18.06 -6.19 -14.17
N TRP A 82 17.00 -5.39 -14.07
CA TRP A 82 16.41 -4.73 -15.24
C TRP A 82 17.37 -3.69 -15.82
N THR A 83 17.95 -2.84 -14.99
CA THR A 83 18.88 -1.78 -15.40
C THR A 83 20.18 -2.33 -15.95
N GLU A 84 20.73 -3.40 -15.39
CA GLU A 84 21.94 -4.05 -15.92
C GLU A 84 21.72 -4.64 -17.32
N LYS A 85 20.53 -5.17 -17.59
CA LYS A 85 20.22 -5.82 -18.88
C LYS A 85 19.69 -4.87 -19.95
N PHE A 86 18.87 -3.90 -19.55
CA PHE A 86 18.10 -3.06 -20.45
C PHE A 86 18.31 -1.56 -20.24
N GLY A 87 19.06 -1.18 -19.20
CA GLY A 87 19.31 0.22 -18.85
C GLY A 87 19.96 0.97 -20.01
N LYS A 88 19.44 2.16 -20.27
CA LYS A 88 19.97 3.10 -21.24
C LYS A 88 20.02 4.47 -20.59
N PRO A 89 20.98 5.33 -21.00
CA PRO A 89 20.94 6.72 -20.59
C PRO A 89 19.59 7.35 -20.94
N LEU A 90 19.02 8.09 -19.99
CA LEU A 90 17.76 8.80 -20.19
C LEU A 90 18.07 10.25 -20.50
N GLU A 91 17.70 10.70 -21.70
CA GLU A 91 17.70 12.11 -22.04
C GLU A 91 16.46 12.77 -21.42
N CYS A 92 16.70 13.61 -20.44
CA CYS A 92 15.68 14.45 -19.84
C CYS A 92 15.50 15.69 -20.71
N ASP A 93 14.51 15.64 -21.61
CA ASP A 93 14.04 16.80 -22.38
C ASP A 93 12.63 17.21 -21.94
N PHE A 94 12.30 18.49 -22.13
CA PHE A 94 10.98 19.03 -21.84
C PHE A 94 9.92 18.27 -22.67
N PRO A 95 8.77 17.86 -22.09
CA PRO A 95 8.15 18.31 -20.84
C PRO A 95 8.26 17.32 -19.67
N TYR A 96 9.25 16.41 -19.66
CA TYR A 96 9.34 15.39 -18.61
C TYR A 96 9.89 15.97 -17.29
N ASN A 97 9.24 15.59 -16.17
CA ASN A 97 9.37 16.13 -14.81
C ASN A 97 10.77 16.01 -14.16
N THR A 98 11.79 16.68 -14.70
CA THR A 98 13.11 16.76 -14.08
C THR A 98 13.61 18.20 -14.02
N VAL A 99 14.22 18.55 -12.88
CA VAL A 99 14.62 19.92 -12.53
C VAL A 99 15.74 20.46 -13.45
N PHE A 100 16.52 19.57 -14.09
CA PHE A 100 17.66 19.96 -14.92
C PHE A 100 17.68 19.18 -16.25
N PRO A 101 17.90 19.86 -17.39
CA PRO A 101 18.15 19.17 -18.66
C PRO A 101 19.48 18.41 -18.60
N GLY A 102 19.53 17.22 -19.19
CA GLY A 102 20.74 16.41 -19.23
C GLY A 102 20.52 14.93 -19.51
N VAL A 103 21.62 14.21 -19.72
CA VAL A 103 21.64 12.75 -19.86
C VAL A 103 21.88 12.14 -18.49
N ASN A 104 20.90 11.44 -17.94
CA ASN A 104 21.06 10.67 -16.71
C ASN A 104 21.59 9.28 -17.07
N SER A 105 22.73 8.89 -16.48
CA SER A 105 23.28 7.56 -16.70
C SER A 105 22.45 6.53 -15.96
N HIS A 106 22.18 5.40 -16.60
CA HIS A 106 21.59 4.23 -15.93
C HIS A 106 22.49 3.72 -14.79
N GLN A 107 23.79 4.03 -14.80
CA GLN A 107 24.71 3.72 -13.71
C GLN A 107 24.37 4.50 -12.43
N ASP A 108 23.91 5.74 -12.53
CA ASP A 108 23.51 6.54 -11.37
C ASP A 108 22.30 5.89 -10.67
N TYR A 109 21.40 5.31 -11.45
CA TYR A 109 20.26 4.55 -10.95
C TYR A 109 20.70 3.27 -10.21
N LEU A 110 21.71 2.56 -10.70
CA LEU A 110 22.30 1.42 -9.98
C LEU A 110 22.94 1.84 -8.64
N GLU A 111 23.63 2.98 -8.60
CA GLU A 111 24.19 3.51 -7.34
C GLU A 111 23.09 3.89 -6.34
N LEU A 112 21.95 4.39 -6.81
CA LEU A 112 20.79 4.63 -5.95
C LEU A 112 20.25 3.34 -5.33
N PHE A 113 20.17 2.24 -6.07
CA PHE A 113 19.73 0.96 -5.49
C PHE A 113 20.73 0.36 -4.51
N LYS A 114 22.04 0.57 -4.70
CA LYS A 114 23.02 0.20 -3.68
C LYS A 114 22.77 0.94 -2.36
N LYS A 115 22.44 2.23 -2.44
CA LYS A 115 22.04 3.02 -1.26
C LYS A 115 20.73 2.52 -0.66
N TYR A 116 19.73 2.21 -1.49
CA TYR A 116 18.47 1.60 -1.03
C TYR A 116 18.75 0.30 -0.26
N LEU A 117 19.54 -0.61 -0.83
CA LEU A 117 19.87 -1.90 -0.21
C LEU A 117 20.60 -1.73 1.13
N ALA A 118 21.44 -0.71 1.25
CA ALA A 118 22.11 -0.37 2.51
C ALA A 118 21.14 0.09 3.60
N ILE A 119 20.04 0.75 3.24
CA ILE A 119 19.02 1.24 4.19
C ILE A 119 17.84 0.28 4.38
N ALA A 120 17.62 -0.67 3.46
CA ALA A 120 16.50 -1.63 3.49
C ALA A 120 16.34 -2.35 4.85
N PRO A 121 17.41 -2.80 5.53
CA PRO A 121 17.30 -3.43 6.86
C PRO A 121 16.72 -2.52 7.95
N TYR A 122 16.70 -1.20 7.73
CA TYR A 122 16.23 -0.17 8.67
C TYR A 122 14.87 0.43 8.28
N LEU A 123 14.30 0.05 7.12
CA LEU A 123 12.96 0.51 6.70
C LEU A 123 11.84 -0.15 7.50
N LEU A 124 12.14 -1.28 8.14
CA LEU A 124 11.24 -2.03 8.99
C LEU A 124 11.86 -2.18 10.38
N PRO A 125 11.05 -2.32 11.46
CA PRO A 125 11.58 -2.60 12.80
C PRO A 125 12.51 -3.81 12.78
N LYS A 126 13.61 -3.74 13.54
CA LYS A 126 14.64 -4.81 13.58
C LYS A 126 14.12 -6.10 14.21
N ASP A 127 13.27 -6.00 15.21
CA ASP A 127 12.63 -7.16 15.85
C ASP A 127 11.68 -7.85 14.86
N PRO A 128 11.92 -9.11 14.45
CA PRO A 128 11.00 -9.85 13.59
C PRO A 128 9.60 -9.98 14.18
N GLY A 129 9.47 -10.00 15.51
CA GLY A 129 8.19 -10.10 16.22
C GLY A 129 7.43 -8.77 16.33
N ASP A 130 7.97 -7.65 15.84
CA ASP A 130 7.26 -6.38 15.90
C ASP A 130 5.96 -6.44 15.09
N ILE A 131 4.86 -6.00 15.70
CA ILE A 131 3.54 -5.94 15.08
C ILE A 131 3.52 -5.19 13.73
N LEU A 132 4.42 -4.22 13.52
CA LEU A 132 4.53 -3.44 12.30
C LEU A 132 5.15 -4.23 11.13
N ASN A 133 5.85 -5.34 11.43
CA ASN A 133 6.35 -6.29 10.43
C ASN A 133 5.28 -7.27 9.96
N ARG A 134 4.15 -7.36 10.67
CA ARG A 134 3.13 -8.37 10.40
C ARG A 134 2.56 -8.23 8.98
N PRO A 135 2.56 -9.30 8.18
CA PRO A 135 1.88 -9.33 6.89
C PRO A 135 0.40 -8.96 7.04
N THR A 136 -0.05 -7.96 6.29
CA THR A 136 -1.37 -7.35 6.39
C THR A 136 -1.96 -7.17 4.99
N LEU A 137 -3.13 -7.75 4.77
CA LEU A 137 -3.90 -7.56 3.55
C LEU A 137 -4.61 -6.20 3.59
N ARG A 138 -4.56 -5.46 2.49
CA ARG A 138 -5.25 -4.18 2.37
C ARG A 138 -5.84 -3.99 0.97
N HIS A 139 -7.07 -3.49 0.92
CA HIS A 139 -7.70 -3.10 -0.33
C HIS A 139 -6.84 -2.08 -1.12
N PRO A 140 -6.50 -2.34 -2.39
CA PRO A 140 -5.50 -1.57 -3.15
C PRO A 140 -6.00 -0.17 -3.56
N GLY A 141 -7.32 -0.01 -3.77
CA GLY A 141 -7.90 1.26 -4.19
C GLY A 141 -9.27 1.55 -3.59
N LEU A 142 -9.39 1.64 -2.26
CA LEU A 142 -10.72 1.81 -1.65
C LEU A 142 -11.26 3.23 -1.86
N THR A 143 -12.24 3.36 -2.75
CA THR A 143 -12.97 4.59 -3.11
C THR A 143 -14.47 4.40 -2.84
N PRO A 144 -15.28 5.48 -2.83
CA PRO A 144 -16.73 5.34 -2.68
C PRO A 144 -17.38 4.43 -3.73
N SER A 145 -16.86 4.41 -4.96
CA SER A 145 -17.37 3.56 -6.05
C SER A 145 -17.16 2.06 -5.80
N ASN A 146 -16.27 1.70 -4.89
CA ASN A 146 -15.91 0.32 -4.60
C ASN A 146 -16.66 -0.24 -3.37
N VAL A 147 -17.57 0.54 -2.78
CA VAL A 147 -18.37 0.16 -1.61
C VAL A 147 -19.85 0.22 -1.95
N PHE A 148 -20.52 -0.93 -1.90
CA PHE A 148 -21.96 -1.04 -2.10
C PHE A 148 -22.70 -0.99 -0.78
N VAL A 149 -23.75 -0.18 -0.72
CA VAL A 149 -24.54 0.07 0.48
C VAL A 149 -26.01 -0.25 0.18
N CYS A 150 -26.67 -0.99 1.07
CA CYS A 150 -28.10 -1.22 0.97
C CYS A 150 -28.85 0.10 1.19
N PRO A 151 -29.73 0.55 0.27
CA PRO A 151 -30.43 1.83 0.42
C PRO A 151 -31.42 1.82 1.59
N ASP A 152 -31.91 0.65 2.01
CA ASP A 152 -32.93 0.53 3.05
C ASP A 152 -32.32 0.41 4.45
N THR A 153 -31.19 -0.30 4.60
CA THR A 153 -30.56 -0.54 5.91
C THR A 153 -29.31 0.30 6.17
N PHE A 154 -28.73 0.88 5.11
CA PHE A 154 -27.41 1.54 5.12
C PHE A 154 -26.23 0.61 5.48
N ASP A 155 -26.43 -0.71 5.43
CA ASP A 155 -25.35 -1.68 5.63
C ASP A 155 -24.47 -1.81 4.39
N ILE A 156 -23.17 -2.02 4.63
CA ILE A 156 -22.23 -2.38 3.57
C ILE A 156 -22.54 -3.81 3.11
N THR A 157 -22.91 -3.98 1.85
CA THR A 157 -23.26 -5.27 1.26
C THR A 157 -22.09 -5.91 0.51
N CYS A 158 -21.22 -5.09 -0.08
CA CYS A 158 -20.09 -5.57 -0.85
C CYS A 158 -18.96 -4.53 -0.92
N ILE A 159 -17.72 -5.04 -0.93
CA ILE A 159 -16.53 -4.28 -1.31
C ILE A 159 -15.92 -5.00 -2.51
N ILE A 160 -15.80 -4.31 -3.64
CA ILE A 160 -15.31 -4.87 -4.92
C ILE A 160 -13.89 -4.37 -5.23
N ASP A 161 -13.32 -4.76 -6.36
CA ASP A 161 -12.05 -4.24 -6.89
C ASP A 161 -10.81 -4.62 -6.04
N TRP A 162 -10.84 -5.86 -5.53
CA TRP A 162 -9.72 -6.51 -4.83
C TRP A 162 -8.61 -7.03 -5.77
N GLN A 163 -8.71 -6.79 -7.07
CA GLN A 163 -7.64 -7.13 -8.01
C GLN A 163 -6.34 -6.41 -7.64
N HIS A 164 -5.20 -7.05 -7.82
CA HIS A 164 -3.87 -6.55 -7.40
C HIS A 164 -3.68 -6.37 -5.89
N THR A 165 -4.56 -6.93 -5.05
CA THR A 165 -4.33 -6.92 -3.60
C THR A 165 -3.04 -7.67 -3.26
N VAL A 166 -2.22 -7.04 -2.42
CA VAL A 166 -0.98 -7.61 -1.89
C VAL A 166 -1.03 -7.57 -0.36
N VAL A 167 -0.62 -8.66 0.26
CA VAL A 167 -0.26 -8.73 1.68
C VAL A 167 1.13 -8.13 1.82
N THR A 168 1.25 -6.99 2.50
CA THR A 168 2.53 -6.33 2.79
C THR A 168 2.71 -6.14 4.30
N PRO A 169 3.93 -5.86 4.79
CA PRO A 169 4.13 -5.53 6.20
C PRO A 169 3.21 -4.39 6.64
N LEU A 170 2.62 -4.46 7.83
CA LEU A 170 1.66 -3.49 8.34
C LEU A 170 2.13 -2.04 8.19
N LEU A 171 3.43 -1.78 8.44
CA LEU A 171 3.99 -0.44 8.29
C LEU A 171 3.82 0.11 6.86
N LEU A 172 3.98 -0.74 5.85
CA LEU A 172 3.82 -0.36 4.45
C LEU A 172 2.35 -0.35 4.02
N ALA A 173 1.52 -1.24 4.60
CA ALA A 173 0.08 -1.26 4.36
C ALA A 173 -0.68 -0.11 5.04
N ALA A 174 -0.13 0.51 6.08
CA ALA A 174 -0.85 1.51 6.87
C ALA A 174 -0.87 2.90 6.21
N VAL A 175 -1.92 3.18 5.43
CA VAL A 175 -2.20 4.51 4.86
C VAL A 175 -3.65 4.94 5.13
N TYR A 176 -4.00 6.18 4.80
CA TYR A 176 -5.41 6.60 4.70
C TYR A 176 -5.96 6.12 3.36
N PRO A 177 -7.02 5.29 3.32
CA PRO A 177 -7.64 4.91 2.06
C PRO A 177 -8.17 6.13 1.32
N ARG A 178 -8.24 6.10 -0.02
CA ARG A 178 -8.76 7.22 -0.84
C ARG A 178 -10.14 7.70 -0.40
N LEU A 179 -11.00 6.78 0.04
CA LEU A 179 -12.30 7.07 0.63
C LEU A 179 -12.24 8.03 1.84
N PHE A 180 -11.15 8.01 2.61
CA PHE A 180 -10.94 8.79 3.83
C PHE A 180 -9.74 9.75 3.72
N GLU A 181 -9.28 10.04 2.50
CA GLU A 181 -8.12 10.89 2.26
C GLU A 181 -8.39 12.34 2.67
N ASN A 182 -7.35 13.03 3.13
CA ASN A 182 -7.43 14.44 3.47
C ASN A 182 -7.67 15.28 2.20
N PRO A 183 -8.77 16.06 2.12
CA PRO A 183 -9.02 16.94 0.99
C PRO A 183 -8.15 18.21 1.00
N SER A 184 -7.39 18.47 2.08
CA SER A 184 -6.58 19.69 2.25
C SER A 184 -5.08 19.41 2.13
N PRO A 185 -4.27 20.39 1.67
CA PRO A 185 -2.81 20.24 1.61
C PRO A 185 -2.19 19.97 2.98
N GLU A 186 -2.75 20.60 4.01
CA GLU A 186 -2.31 20.42 5.39
C GLU A 186 -3.26 19.46 6.14
N PRO A 187 -2.74 18.45 6.84
CA PRO A 187 -3.54 17.61 7.71
C PRO A 187 -4.02 18.38 8.94
N PRO A 188 -5.28 18.18 9.38
CA PRO A 188 -5.80 18.88 10.55
C PRO A 188 -5.05 18.50 11.82
N THR A 189 -4.66 19.51 12.60
CA THR A 189 -4.03 19.34 13.92
C THR A 189 -5.09 18.86 14.92
N GLY A 190 -4.91 17.63 15.41
CA GLY A 190 -5.85 17.01 16.35
C GLY A 190 -7.17 16.50 15.73
N LEU A 191 -8.15 16.21 16.59
CA LEU A 191 -9.46 15.65 16.23
C LEU A 191 -10.55 16.72 16.36
N VAL A 192 -10.56 17.67 15.44
CA VAL A 192 -11.58 18.73 15.38
C VAL A 192 -12.66 18.33 14.37
N PRO A 193 -13.95 18.25 14.76
CA PRO A 193 -15.04 18.03 13.82
C PRO A 193 -15.09 19.16 12.77
N PRO A 194 -15.31 18.84 11.48
CA PRO A 194 -15.48 19.86 10.45
C PRO A 194 -16.74 20.70 10.73
N LYS A 195 -16.66 21.99 10.36
CA LYS A 195 -17.76 22.94 10.51
C LYS A 195 -17.97 23.68 9.20
N TYR A 196 -19.21 24.00 8.91
CA TYR A 196 -19.57 24.89 7.83
C TYR A 196 -18.96 26.28 8.04
N PRO A 197 -18.55 26.97 6.96
CA PRO A 197 -18.06 28.34 7.05
C PRO A 197 -19.19 29.31 7.38
N ASP A 198 -18.83 30.44 7.97
CA ASP A 198 -19.78 31.54 8.20
C ASP A 198 -20.37 32.02 6.88
N GLY A 199 -21.68 32.29 6.87
CA GLY A 199 -22.40 32.73 5.67
C GLY A 199 -22.74 31.62 4.67
N TYR A 200 -22.55 30.34 5.00
CA TYR A 200 -22.95 29.22 4.13
C TYR A 200 -24.40 29.36 3.64
N ASP A 201 -25.33 29.74 4.51
CA ASP A 201 -26.76 29.82 4.18
C ASP A 201 -27.09 30.84 3.08
N THR A 202 -26.24 31.87 2.90
CA THR A 202 -26.43 32.92 1.89
C THR A 202 -25.66 32.68 0.60
N MET A 203 -24.86 31.60 0.52
CA MET A 203 -24.08 31.25 -0.66
C MET A 203 -24.95 30.75 -1.83
N SER A 204 -24.39 30.84 -3.04
CA SER A 204 -25.02 30.29 -4.24
C SER A 204 -25.15 28.75 -4.15
N PRO A 205 -26.10 28.12 -4.87
CA PRO A 205 -26.23 26.66 -4.87
C PRO A 205 -24.95 25.92 -5.30
N SER A 206 -24.18 26.49 -6.23
CA SER A 206 -22.90 25.93 -6.68
C SER A 206 -21.85 25.95 -5.57
N ASP A 207 -21.72 27.08 -4.88
CA ASP A 207 -20.75 27.21 -3.78
C ASP A 207 -21.13 26.30 -2.62
N LYS A 208 -22.42 26.22 -2.29
CA LYS A 208 -22.94 25.29 -1.27
C LYS A 208 -22.55 23.85 -1.59
N ALA A 209 -22.75 23.40 -2.84
CA ALA A 209 -22.39 22.04 -3.24
C ALA A 209 -20.89 21.74 -3.08
N GLN A 210 -20.01 22.71 -3.37
CA GLN A 210 -18.57 22.56 -3.16
C GLN A 210 -18.22 22.47 -1.66
N ILE A 211 -18.84 23.31 -0.84
CA ILE A 211 -18.66 23.26 0.62
C ILE A 211 -19.19 21.95 1.20
N ASP A 212 -20.36 21.48 0.77
CA ASP A 212 -20.94 20.22 1.21
C ASP A 212 -20.02 19.03 0.90
N GLU A 213 -19.48 18.96 -0.32
CA GLU A 213 -18.53 17.90 -0.68
C GLU A 213 -17.25 17.98 0.16
N LEU A 214 -16.73 19.19 0.41
CA LEU A 214 -15.57 19.37 1.27
C LEU A 214 -15.84 18.93 2.72
N ILE A 215 -16.99 19.32 3.29
CA ILE A 215 -17.42 18.94 4.63
C ILE A 215 -17.63 17.42 4.71
N ARG A 216 -18.24 16.80 3.69
CA ARG A 216 -18.41 15.35 3.61
C ARG A 216 -17.07 14.63 3.66
N ARG A 217 -16.09 15.02 2.83
CA ARG A 217 -14.74 14.42 2.83
C ARG A 217 -14.01 14.62 4.15
N LYS A 218 -14.05 15.83 4.73
CA LYS A 218 -13.46 16.10 6.05
C LYS A 218 -14.12 15.29 7.17
N SER A 219 -15.44 15.08 7.09
CA SER A 219 -16.19 14.28 8.06
C SER A 219 -15.80 12.81 8.00
N LEU A 220 -15.63 12.26 6.80
CA LEU A 220 -15.15 10.89 6.61
C LEU A 220 -13.75 10.69 7.18
N LEU A 221 -12.80 11.60 6.90
CA LEU A 221 -11.47 11.56 7.51
C LEU A 221 -11.54 11.66 9.04
N TYR A 222 -12.36 12.58 9.57
CA TYR A 222 -12.53 12.76 11.02
C TYR A 222 -13.03 11.48 11.67
N LEU A 223 -14.10 10.89 11.15
CA LEU A 223 -14.66 9.63 11.65
C LEU A 223 -13.66 8.49 11.52
N TYR A 224 -12.94 8.39 10.40
CA TYR A 224 -11.89 7.38 10.22
C TYR A 224 -10.82 7.47 11.32
N ARG A 225 -10.36 8.68 11.65
CA ARG A 225 -9.36 8.89 12.72
C ARG A 225 -9.92 8.55 14.10
N VAL A 226 -11.16 8.97 14.40
CA VAL A 226 -11.83 8.66 15.68
C VAL A 226 -11.99 7.15 15.86
N PHE A 227 -12.56 6.46 14.87
CA PHE A 227 -12.80 5.01 14.96
C PHE A 227 -11.51 4.21 14.99
N ASN A 228 -10.48 4.58 14.22
CA ASN A 228 -9.18 3.89 14.34
C ASN A 228 -8.53 4.11 15.72
N GLY A 229 -8.72 5.29 16.33
CA GLY A 229 -8.26 5.55 17.70
C GLY A 229 -8.93 4.66 18.75
N GLY A 230 -10.22 4.38 18.60
CA GLY A 230 -10.97 3.51 19.52
C GLY A 230 -10.80 2.01 19.22
N LEU A 231 -10.88 1.62 17.95
CA LEU A 231 -11.13 0.24 17.51
C LEU A 231 -9.91 -0.42 16.83
N ASN A 232 -8.94 0.35 16.34
CA ASN A 232 -7.81 -0.18 15.57
C ASN A 232 -6.48 0.44 15.99
N LYS A 233 -6.14 0.26 17.28
CA LYS A 233 -4.91 0.78 17.89
C LYS A 233 -3.63 0.33 17.17
N VAL A 234 -3.65 -0.85 16.57
CA VAL A 234 -2.51 -1.41 15.82
C VAL A 234 -2.26 -0.63 14.52
N HIS A 235 -3.32 -0.32 13.76
CA HIS A 235 -3.20 0.56 12.60
C HIS A 235 -2.78 1.98 13.00
N LEU A 236 -3.33 2.51 14.11
CA LEU A 236 -2.93 3.81 14.62
C LEU A 236 -1.44 3.85 15.01
N LYS A 237 -0.91 2.79 15.65
CA LYS A 237 0.52 2.68 15.97
C LYS A 237 1.39 2.79 14.72
N ALA A 238 0.97 2.19 13.61
CA ALA A 238 1.68 2.30 12.34
C ALA A 238 1.63 3.75 11.81
N LEU A 239 0.45 4.37 11.76
CA LEU A 239 0.28 5.76 11.32
C LEU A 239 1.02 6.80 12.18
N GLN A 240 1.41 6.45 13.41
CA GLN A 240 2.20 7.29 14.30
C GLN A 240 3.71 7.25 14.02
N ASP A 241 4.18 6.34 13.15
CA ASP A 241 5.59 6.32 12.76
C ASP A 241 5.92 7.61 11.97
N PRO A 242 6.87 8.43 12.44
CA PRO A 242 7.16 9.74 11.84
C PRO A 242 7.76 9.65 10.44
N LEU A 243 8.26 8.47 10.06
CA LEU A 243 8.89 8.20 8.77
C LEU A 243 8.00 7.34 7.87
N ILE A 244 6.74 7.07 8.24
CA ILE A 244 5.88 6.15 7.50
C ILE A 244 5.77 6.52 6.02
N LEU A 245 5.49 7.79 5.73
CA LEU A 245 5.35 8.28 4.35
C LEU A 245 6.68 8.17 3.59
N SER A 246 7.80 8.50 4.21
CA SER A 246 9.12 8.38 3.58
C SER A 246 9.50 6.93 3.29
N ARG A 247 9.17 6.01 4.21
CA ARG A 247 9.42 4.57 4.04
C ARG A 247 8.53 3.98 2.95
N GLN A 248 7.25 4.30 2.95
CA GLN A 248 6.30 3.88 1.91
C GLN A 248 6.70 4.43 0.55
N HIS A 249 6.96 5.74 0.45
CA HIS A 249 7.40 6.37 -0.78
C HIS A 249 8.68 5.75 -1.33
N LEU A 250 9.66 5.43 -0.47
CA LEU A 250 10.88 4.76 -0.90
C LEU A 250 10.60 3.35 -1.47
N VAL A 251 9.66 2.61 -0.91
CA VAL A 251 9.28 1.27 -1.40
C VAL A 251 8.48 1.36 -2.70
N ASP A 252 7.51 2.27 -2.77
CA ASP A 252 6.63 2.44 -3.93
C ASP A 252 7.38 2.96 -5.16
N PHE A 253 8.38 3.83 -4.99
CA PHE A 253 9.18 4.39 -6.08
C PHE A 253 10.45 3.59 -6.40
N ALA A 254 10.79 2.59 -5.58
CA ALA A 254 11.92 1.70 -5.87
C ALA A 254 11.57 0.61 -6.89
N GLY A 255 10.39 0.62 -7.52
CA GLY A 255 9.91 -0.45 -8.39
C GLY A 255 9.08 -0.01 -9.59
#